data_AF-A0A2W1MG74-F1
#
_entry.id   AF-A0A2W1MG74-F1
#
_cell.length_a   1.000
_cell.length_b   1.000
_cell.length_c   1.000
_cell.angle_alpha   90.00
_cell.angle_beta   90.00
_cell.angle_gamma   90.00
#
_symmetry.space_group_name_H-M   'P 1'
#
loop_
_entity.id
_entity.type
_entity.pdbx_description
1 polymer ?
#
loop_
_entity_poly.entity_id
_entity_poly.type
_entity_poly.pdbx_seq_one_letter_code
_entity_poly.pdbx_strand_id
1 'polypeptide(L)'
;MKNWIATFFRIVRDDKGQTQGYPIPWAIERPSLHGFLAAFADAPGGLPDSEITLPDEAPPATGNELRWAPGALDGVLGHHASADDIDTADEVMAALLATLDDPTRHMARLYQLVADGSVLGFIDQLVERLQQRPGLPRARLHALALWLARSSPDRGAVKFALALLGVLDSGSQRELFLTFGQHEEFTLFATIALGNTLAPPERERAWWALARKVKGWGRIHLVERLAQNPSPAVQDWLLREGYQNAVMVEYLAYPCAVGGNLLAALSGQDVDDALLDGAVEMIEALINGGPAQDINDYADGAEAVLRLLDHLARRPPRHLGHFLVVEGIRDFARDPHQDWEQLAQHGWTEACREDIARRADAIRESPQWPHLVHQGLEEEDERAFWLAASAAGHLDIDPWDAWFERQRSQRSSAWYQLMQTSDPQRAARVIELARQQLDLAHIASGPGSALGLGPEYRQHSALDFILQDLGRFPVQGWDLVATGLASPVVRNRHMALKTLAAWGRNQWPADTLQLLRRTLDREPEQSVRERIAELLQPQLVEAPRPPE
;
A
#
# COMPACT_ATOMS: atom_id res chain seq x y z
N MET A 1 -10.05 43.72 30.58
CA MET A 1 -8.67 43.20 30.68
C MET A 1 -8.56 41.66 30.76
N LYS A 2 -9.59 40.93 31.22
CA LYS A 2 -9.54 39.45 31.36
C LYS A 2 -9.76 38.62 30.07
N ASN A 3 -10.31 39.20 28.99
CA ASN A 3 -10.61 38.45 27.74
C ASN A 3 -9.48 38.43 26.69
N TRP A 4 -8.48 39.31 26.76
CA TRP A 4 -7.43 39.38 25.72
C TRP A 4 -6.22 38.46 26.01
N ILE A 5 -5.93 38.18 27.28
CA ILE A 5 -4.90 37.19 27.67
C ILE A 5 -5.34 35.76 27.33
N ALA A 6 -6.65 35.49 27.37
CA ALA A 6 -7.23 34.21 26.94
C ALA A 6 -7.04 33.94 25.43
N THR A 7 -6.72 34.97 24.65
CA THR A 7 -6.43 34.86 23.21
C THR A 7 -5.00 34.35 22.93
N PHE A 8 -4.06 34.51 23.86
CA PHE A 8 -2.65 34.09 23.71
C PHE A 8 -2.29 32.82 24.49
N PHE A 9 -3.16 32.38 25.40
CA PHE A 9 -2.94 31.22 26.25
C PHE A 9 -4.11 30.24 26.15
N ARG A 10 -3.87 29.03 25.63
CA ARG A 10 -4.85 27.94 25.72
C ARG A 10 -4.67 27.25 27.06
N ILE A 11 -5.71 27.31 27.88
CA ILE A 11 -5.72 26.74 29.24
C ILE A 11 -6.02 25.24 29.15
N VAL A 12 -5.14 24.41 29.69
CA VAL A 12 -5.41 22.97 29.90
C VAL A 12 -5.46 22.70 31.39
N ARG A 13 -6.46 21.93 31.81
CA ARG A 13 -6.55 21.39 33.17
C ARG A 13 -5.79 20.08 33.20
N ASP A 14 -4.83 19.98 34.12
CA ASP A 14 -4.20 18.70 34.44
C ASP A 14 -5.15 17.80 35.24
N ASP A 15 -4.72 16.56 35.45
CA ASP A 15 -5.47 15.50 36.12
C ASP A 15 -5.73 15.79 37.60
N LYS A 16 -5.14 16.88 38.14
CA LYS A 16 -5.30 17.38 39.51
C LYS A 16 -6.12 18.68 39.57
N GLY A 17 -6.69 19.12 38.44
CA GLY A 17 -7.52 20.31 38.34
C GLY A 17 -6.75 21.63 38.36
N GLN A 18 -5.40 21.61 38.24
CA GLN A 18 -4.61 22.83 38.13
C GLN A 18 -4.62 23.36 36.69
N THR A 19 -4.69 24.68 36.59
CA THR A 19 -4.84 25.41 35.33
C THR A 19 -3.46 25.93 34.92
N GLN A 20 -2.82 25.29 33.95
CA GLN A 20 -1.58 25.81 33.33
C GLN A 20 -1.89 26.29 31.91
N GLY A 21 -1.43 27.51 31.60
CA GLY A 21 -1.56 28.09 30.27
C GLY A 21 -0.18 28.22 29.64
N TYR A 22 -0.06 27.77 28.39
CA TYR A 22 1.16 27.94 27.59
C TYR A 22 0.90 28.92 26.45
N PRO A 23 1.91 29.70 26.02
CA PRO A 23 1.78 30.60 24.88
C PRO A 23 1.57 29.80 23.60
N ILE A 24 0.73 30.29 22.70
CA ILE A 24 0.43 29.63 21.42
C ILE A 24 1.47 30.09 20.35
N PRO A 25 2.36 29.22 19.83
CA PRO A 25 3.34 29.56 18.80
C PRO A 25 2.82 29.44 17.35
N TRP A 26 1.55 29.09 17.15
CA TRP A 26 0.90 28.95 15.84
C TRP A 26 -0.27 29.92 15.67
N ALA A 27 -0.84 29.98 14.46
CA ALA A 27 -1.99 30.83 14.17
C ALA A 27 -3.26 30.28 14.84
N ILE A 28 -3.96 31.10 15.62
CA ILE A 28 -5.03 30.70 16.56
C ILE A 28 -6.23 30.05 15.84
N GLU A 29 -6.44 30.39 14.57
CA GLU A 29 -7.49 29.85 13.71
C GLU A 29 -7.28 28.39 13.31
N ARG A 30 -6.06 27.87 13.44
CA ARG A 30 -5.76 26.47 13.05
C ARG A 30 -6.42 25.51 14.05
N PRO A 31 -7.25 24.56 13.60
CA PRO A 31 -7.90 23.62 14.49
C PRO A 31 -6.88 22.67 15.12
N SER A 32 -7.10 22.29 16.38
CA SER A 32 -6.31 21.24 17.02
C SER A 32 -6.62 19.88 16.42
N LEU A 33 -5.60 19.08 16.11
CA LEU A 33 -5.78 17.73 15.57
C LEU A 33 -6.55 16.82 16.54
N HIS A 34 -6.33 16.95 17.86
CA HIS A 34 -7.14 16.26 18.86
C HIS A 34 -8.64 16.57 18.72
N GLY A 35 -8.99 17.86 18.59
CA GLY A 35 -10.39 18.28 18.44
C GLY A 35 -11.04 17.77 17.17
N PHE A 36 -10.27 17.70 16.08
CA PHE A 36 -10.71 17.08 14.82
C PHE A 36 -10.98 15.58 15.00
N LEU A 37 -10.00 14.83 15.53
CA LEU A 37 -10.12 13.37 15.68
C LEU A 37 -11.15 12.94 16.73
N ALA A 38 -11.34 13.73 17.80
CA ALA A 38 -12.30 13.44 18.86
C ALA A 38 -13.75 13.38 18.35
N ALA A 39 -14.07 14.05 17.23
CA ALA A 39 -15.38 13.96 16.59
C ALA A 39 -15.71 12.53 16.08
N PHE A 40 -14.69 11.68 15.94
CA PHE A 40 -14.81 10.32 15.39
C PHE A 40 -14.48 9.23 16.43
N ALA A 41 -14.25 9.57 17.70
CA ALA A 41 -13.81 8.61 18.72
C ALA A 41 -14.76 7.41 18.87
N ASP A 42 -16.06 7.63 18.75
CA ASP A 42 -17.10 6.59 18.87
C ASP A 42 -17.46 5.93 17.53
N ALA A 43 -16.80 6.31 16.42
CA ALA A 43 -17.08 5.71 15.11
C ALA A 43 -16.66 4.23 15.09
N PRO A 44 -17.58 3.28 14.82
CA PRO A 44 -17.30 1.85 14.95
C PRO A 44 -16.28 1.33 13.92
N GLY A 45 -16.18 1.97 12.76
CA GLY A 45 -15.27 1.59 11.66
C GLY A 45 -14.00 2.43 11.55
N GLY A 46 -13.70 3.29 12.54
CA GLY A 46 -12.63 4.28 12.44
C GLY A 46 -13.05 5.53 11.67
N LEU A 47 -12.08 6.26 11.13
CA LEU A 47 -12.35 7.46 10.34
C LEU A 47 -12.94 7.10 8.98
N PRO A 48 -13.90 7.89 8.46
CA PRO A 48 -14.37 7.74 7.09
C PRO A 48 -13.27 8.16 6.10
N ASP A 49 -13.29 7.59 4.90
CA ASP A 49 -12.22 7.82 3.89
C ASP A 49 -12.07 9.31 3.52
N SER A 50 -13.15 10.10 3.61
CA SER A 50 -13.14 11.55 3.37
C SER A 50 -12.39 12.36 4.43
N GLU A 51 -12.11 11.79 5.60
CA GLU A 51 -11.52 12.47 6.76
C GLU A 51 -10.13 11.89 7.13
N ILE A 52 -9.53 11.11 6.22
CA ILE A 52 -8.15 10.60 6.36
C ILE A 52 -7.12 11.74 6.20
N THR A 53 -7.46 12.80 5.47
CA THR A 53 -6.59 13.97 5.32
C THR A 53 -6.69 14.86 6.55
N LEU A 54 -5.57 15.04 7.26
CA LEU A 54 -5.54 15.89 8.44
C LEU A 54 -5.64 17.39 8.09
N PRO A 55 -6.21 18.23 8.97
CA PRO A 55 -6.32 19.68 8.77
C PRO A 55 -4.99 20.44 8.59
N ASP A 56 -3.84 19.85 8.94
CA ASP A 56 -2.52 20.44 8.73
C ASP A 56 -1.94 20.16 7.34
N GLU A 57 -2.58 19.29 6.56
CA GLU A 57 -2.17 19.03 5.19
C GLU A 57 -2.59 20.18 4.28
N ALA A 58 -1.59 20.72 3.57
CA ALA A 58 -1.87 21.66 2.50
C ALA A 58 -2.69 20.97 1.40
N PRO A 59 -3.65 21.68 0.77
CA PRO A 59 -4.31 21.18 -0.44
C PRO A 59 -3.26 20.74 -1.47
N PRO A 60 -3.55 19.75 -2.32
CA PRO A 60 -2.70 19.44 -3.47
C PRO A 60 -2.38 20.74 -4.21
N ALA A 61 -1.11 21.14 -4.26
CA ALA A 61 -0.71 22.17 -5.20
C ALA A 61 -1.07 21.68 -6.61
N THR A 62 -1.36 22.59 -7.53
CA THR A 62 -1.52 22.24 -8.96
C THR A 62 -0.17 21.74 -9.50
N GLY A 63 0.16 20.46 -9.28
CA GLY A 63 1.44 19.86 -9.61
C GLY A 63 1.66 18.46 -9.02
N ASN A 64 2.49 17.67 -9.72
CA ASN A 64 2.85 16.25 -9.51
C ASN A 64 3.67 15.95 -8.22
N GLU A 65 3.41 16.61 -7.08
CA GLU A 65 4.12 16.25 -5.84
C GLU A 65 3.62 14.91 -5.30
N LEU A 66 4.50 13.90 -5.31
CA LEU A 66 4.30 12.62 -4.64
C LEU A 66 4.20 12.86 -3.13
N ARG A 67 3.11 12.37 -2.52
CA ARG A 67 2.88 12.44 -1.07
C ARG A 67 2.94 11.05 -0.46
N TRP A 68 3.50 10.96 0.74
CA TRP A 68 3.43 9.74 1.54
C TRP A 68 1.99 9.53 2.02
N ALA A 69 1.54 8.27 2.01
CA ALA A 69 0.31 7.93 2.70
C ALA A 69 0.47 8.18 4.21
N PRO A 70 -0.62 8.48 4.95
CA PRO A 70 -0.56 8.68 6.40
C PRO A 70 0.15 7.53 7.12
N GLY A 71 1.12 7.87 7.97
CA GLY A 71 1.97 6.91 8.69
C GLY A 71 3.00 6.17 7.84
N ALA A 72 3.04 6.34 6.51
CA ALA A 72 3.92 5.56 5.64
C ALA A 72 5.40 5.93 5.77
N LEU A 73 5.72 7.21 5.93
CA LEU A 73 7.10 7.63 6.17
C LEU A 73 7.65 6.99 7.45
N ASP A 74 6.85 7.02 8.51
CA ASP A 74 7.19 6.43 9.80
C ASP A 74 7.28 4.90 9.74
N GLY A 75 6.34 4.27 9.03
CA GLY A 75 6.32 2.84 8.81
C GLY A 75 7.57 2.36 8.06
N VAL A 76 7.85 2.95 6.89
CA VAL A 76 9.00 2.56 6.06
C VAL A 76 10.32 2.80 6.80
N LEU A 77 10.51 3.97 7.42
CA LEU A 77 11.74 4.27 8.15
C LEU A 77 11.89 3.38 9.38
N GLY A 78 10.82 3.18 10.17
CA GLY A 78 10.85 2.28 11.32
C GLY A 78 11.14 0.82 10.96
N HIS A 79 10.69 0.35 9.79
CA HIS A 79 10.91 -1.02 9.32
C HIS A 79 12.28 -1.23 8.64
N HIS A 80 12.86 -0.20 8.01
CA HIS A 80 14.01 -0.38 7.11
C HIS A 80 15.23 0.51 7.40
N ALA A 81 15.14 1.53 8.28
CA ALA A 81 16.26 2.43 8.59
C ALA A 81 16.12 3.15 9.94
N SER A 82 16.90 2.75 10.94
CA SER A 82 17.12 3.56 12.16
C SER A 82 18.33 4.47 11.98
N ALA A 83 18.13 5.70 11.51
CA ALA A 83 19.16 6.73 11.58
C ALA A 83 18.96 7.56 12.85
N ASP A 84 19.75 7.27 13.87
CA ASP A 84 19.76 7.96 15.16
C ASP A 84 20.33 9.38 15.02
N ASP A 85 19.49 10.41 15.18
CA ASP A 85 19.89 11.82 15.15
C ASP A 85 20.13 12.37 16.56
N ILE A 86 21.35 12.11 17.06
CA ILE A 86 21.81 12.52 18.39
C ILE A 86 21.80 14.05 18.54
N ASP A 87 22.23 14.78 17.52
CA ASP A 87 22.40 16.23 17.57
C ASP A 87 21.03 16.92 17.69
N THR A 88 20.04 16.46 16.91
CA THR A 88 18.66 16.95 17.01
C THR A 88 18.04 16.60 18.37
N ALA A 89 18.28 15.40 18.90
CA ALA A 89 17.78 15.03 20.23
C ALA A 89 18.32 15.94 21.34
N ASP A 90 19.58 16.34 21.29
CA ASP A 90 20.22 17.24 22.26
C ASP A 90 19.69 18.67 22.14
N GLU A 91 19.49 19.15 20.91
CA GLU A 91 18.89 20.46 20.66
C GLU A 91 17.45 20.53 21.20
N VAL A 92 16.64 19.51 20.91
CA VAL A 92 15.26 19.40 21.39
C VAL A 92 15.22 19.30 22.92
N MET A 93 16.12 18.52 23.54
CA MET A 93 16.23 18.43 24.99
C MET A 93 16.51 19.80 25.62
N ALA A 94 17.48 20.55 25.09
CA ALA A 94 17.82 21.88 25.59
C ALA A 94 16.64 22.86 25.47
N ALA A 95 15.96 22.86 24.32
CA ALA A 95 14.77 23.68 24.10
C ALA A 95 13.60 23.30 25.03
N LEU A 96 13.41 21.99 25.26
CA LEU A 96 12.39 21.46 26.16
C LEU A 96 12.63 21.92 27.60
N LEU A 97 13.85 21.74 28.12
CA LEU A 97 14.20 22.16 29.48
C LEU A 97 14.05 23.67 29.68
N ALA A 98 14.52 24.48 28.72
CA ALA A 98 14.34 25.92 28.76
C ALA A 98 12.85 26.32 28.73
N THR A 99 12.02 25.59 27.98
CA THR A 99 10.56 25.79 27.95
C THR A 99 9.88 25.43 29.26
N LEU A 100 10.39 24.43 30.00
CA LEU A 100 9.86 24.09 31.32
C LEU A 100 10.16 25.17 32.38
N ASP A 101 11.21 25.97 32.16
CA ASP A 101 11.59 27.08 33.05
C ASP A 101 10.91 28.40 32.67
N ASP A 102 10.88 28.77 31.39
CA ASP A 102 10.16 29.95 30.88
C ASP A 102 9.46 29.63 29.54
N PRO A 103 8.20 29.15 29.59
CA PRO A 103 7.44 28.84 28.39
C PRO A 103 7.23 30.06 27.48
N THR A 104 7.11 31.26 28.05
CA THR A 104 6.83 32.51 27.30
C THR A 104 7.94 32.81 26.30
N ARG A 105 9.19 32.57 26.71
CA ARG A 105 10.38 32.87 25.90
C ARG A 105 10.75 31.73 24.95
N HIS A 106 10.54 30.48 25.34
CA HIS A 106 11.16 29.34 24.67
C HIS A 106 10.20 28.44 23.87
N MET A 107 8.88 28.55 24.07
CA MET A 107 7.89 27.70 23.40
C MET A 107 7.99 27.73 21.86
N ALA A 108 8.18 28.92 21.27
CA ALA A 108 8.26 29.03 19.81
C ALA A 108 9.43 28.23 19.22
N ARG A 109 10.58 28.20 19.92
CA ARG A 109 11.75 27.43 19.47
C ARG A 109 11.50 25.93 19.60
N LEU A 110 10.98 25.47 20.75
CA LEU A 110 10.63 24.07 20.93
C LEU A 110 9.64 23.62 19.84
N TYR A 111 8.60 24.40 19.60
CA TYR A 111 7.57 24.08 18.63
C TYR A 111 8.12 23.97 17.20
N GLN A 112 8.99 24.90 16.78
CA GLN A 112 9.66 24.84 15.48
C GLN A 112 10.46 23.56 15.27
N LEU A 113 11.12 23.07 16.32
CA LEU A 113 11.95 21.86 16.24
C LEU A 113 11.14 20.57 16.12
N VAL A 114 9.88 20.56 16.57
CA VAL A 114 9.08 19.33 16.64
C VAL A 114 7.91 19.31 15.66
N ALA A 115 7.54 20.46 15.06
CA ALA A 115 6.34 20.58 14.24
C ALA A 115 6.46 19.92 12.85
N ASP A 116 7.66 19.76 12.30
CA ASP A 116 7.89 19.33 10.92
C ASP A 116 7.60 17.84 10.63
N GLY A 117 7.36 17.04 11.68
CA GLY A 117 6.98 15.64 11.56
C GLY A 117 8.13 14.63 11.66
N SER A 118 9.39 15.07 11.75
CA SER A 118 10.59 14.21 11.76
C SER A 118 10.91 13.57 13.11
N VAL A 119 9.88 13.35 13.94
CA VAL A 119 10.04 12.99 15.36
C VAL A 119 10.76 11.66 15.57
N LEU A 120 10.55 10.68 14.69
CA LEU A 120 11.15 9.35 14.82
C LEU A 120 12.69 9.39 14.86
N GLY A 121 13.33 10.34 14.17
CA GLY A 121 14.80 10.38 14.10
C GLY A 121 15.49 10.65 15.44
N PHE A 122 14.81 11.26 16.41
CA PHE A 122 15.44 11.72 17.65
C PHE A 122 14.70 11.29 18.94
N ILE A 123 13.45 10.83 18.84
CA ILE A 123 12.55 10.69 20.00
C ILE A 123 13.01 9.65 21.02
N ASP A 124 13.54 8.52 20.57
CA ASP A 124 13.95 7.43 21.47
C ASP A 124 15.13 7.86 22.36
N GLN A 125 16.12 8.51 21.76
CA GLN A 125 17.26 9.05 22.50
C GLN A 125 16.85 10.17 23.47
N LEU A 126 15.94 11.06 23.04
CA LEU A 126 15.40 12.10 23.91
C LEU A 126 14.72 11.47 25.13
N VAL A 127 13.87 10.46 24.92
CA VAL A 127 13.15 9.75 25.98
C VAL A 127 14.12 9.06 26.94
N GLU A 128 15.14 8.36 26.42
CA GLU A 128 16.17 7.71 27.24
C GLU A 128 16.88 8.73 28.14
N ARG A 129 17.33 9.85 27.57
CA ARG A 129 18.01 10.92 28.32
C ARG A 129 17.09 11.56 29.36
N LEU A 130 15.80 11.74 29.04
CA LEU A 130 14.81 12.28 29.99
C LEU A 130 14.62 11.33 31.18
N GLN A 131 14.56 10.02 30.95
CA GLN A 131 14.38 9.03 32.00
C GLN A 131 15.58 8.98 32.95
N GLN A 132 16.80 9.15 32.43
CA GLN A 132 18.05 9.13 33.19
C GLN A 132 18.35 10.45 33.93
N ARG A 133 17.65 11.55 33.61
CA ARG A 133 17.94 12.89 34.17
C ARG A 133 17.48 13.03 35.63
N PRO A 134 18.40 13.33 36.59
CA PRO A 134 18.02 13.66 37.95
C PRO A 134 17.27 15.00 38.03
N GLY A 135 16.26 15.09 38.88
CA GLY A 135 15.54 16.34 39.15
C GLY A 135 14.63 16.85 38.03
N LEU A 136 14.32 16.01 37.02
CA LEU A 136 13.38 16.37 35.96
C LEU A 136 12.01 16.78 36.55
N PRO A 137 11.45 17.96 36.21
CA PRO A 137 10.16 18.41 36.72
C PRO A 137 9.01 17.68 35.99
N ARG A 138 8.83 16.39 36.30
CA ARG A 138 7.91 15.46 35.61
C ARG A 138 6.47 16.00 35.48
N ALA A 139 5.93 16.64 36.52
CA ALA A 139 4.58 17.20 36.48
C ALA A 139 4.44 18.35 35.47
N ARG A 140 5.44 19.23 35.37
CA ARG A 140 5.45 20.32 34.37
C ARG A 140 5.63 19.78 32.95
N LEU A 141 6.46 18.75 32.80
CA LEU A 141 6.68 18.11 31.50
C LEU A 141 5.42 17.36 31.01
N HIS A 142 4.74 16.63 31.90
CA HIS A 142 3.47 15.98 31.59
C HIS A 142 2.40 17.00 31.20
N ALA A 143 2.26 18.10 31.95
CA ALA A 143 1.32 19.17 31.61
C ALA A 143 1.60 19.83 30.24
N LEU A 144 2.88 20.06 29.91
CA LEU A 144 3.29 20.59 28.60
C LEU A 144 2.97 19.60 27.48
N ALA A 145 3.30 18.32 27.65
CA ALA A 145 3.02 17.30 26.65
C ALA A 145 1.50 17.14 26.44
N LEU A 146 0.71 17.14 27.51
CA LEU A 146 -0.75 17.10 27.42
C LEU A 146 -1.32 18.32 26.70
N TRP A 147 -0.75 19.50 26.93
CA TRP A 147 -1.13 20.72 26.23
C TRP A 147 -0.82 20.64 24.74
N LEU A 148 0.39 20.19 24.37
CA LEU A 148 0.78 20.00 22.97
C LEU A 148 -0.15 18.99 22.29
N ALA A 149 -0.41 17.83 22.90
CA ALA A 149 -1.29 16.82 22.33
C ALA A 149 -2.72 17.35 22.11
N ARG A 150 -3.31 18.06 23.08
CA ARG A 150 -4.70 18.53 22.98
C ARG A 150 -4.88 19.79 22.13
N SER A 151 -3.82 20.59 21.95
CA SER A 151 -3.94 21.94 21.39
C SER A 151 -3.29 22.12 20.02
N SER A 152 -2.27 21.32 19.69
CA SER A 152 -1.45 21.57 18.49
C SER A 152 -2.21 21.27 17.21
N PRO A 153 -2.06 22.11 16.18
CA PRO A 153 -2.53 21.81 14.83
C PRO A 153 -1.53 20.98 14.03
N ASP A 154 -0.26 20.86 14.43
CA ASP A 154 0.77 20.20 13.62
C ASP A 154 1.06 18.76 14.11
N ARG A 155 1.08 17.81 13.17
CA ARG A 155 1.27 16.37 13.46
C ARG A 155 2.57 16.06 14.20
N GLY A 156 3.67 16.74 13.87
CA GLY A 156 4.96 16.50 14.53
C GLY A 156 4.91 16.81 16.02
N ALA A 157 4.33 17.96 16.38
CA ALA A 157 4.16 18.35 17.78
C ALA A 157 3.26 17.37 18.55
N VAL A 158 2.23 16.82 17.89
CA VAL A 158 1.38 15.78 18.46
C VAL A 158 2.16 14.47 18.66
N LYS A 159 2.87 13.96 17.65
CA LYS A 159 3.71 12.74 17.76
C LYS A 159 4.71 12.84 18.91
N PHE A 160 5.42 13.98 18.98
CA PHE A 160 6.34 14.31 20.07
C PHE A 160 5.65 14.23 21.44
N ALA A 161 4.48 14.86 21.57
CA ALA A 161 3.72 14.84 22.81
C ALA A 161 3.24 13.43 23.21
N LEU A 162 2.77 12.63 22.25
CA LEU A 162 2.33 11.25 22.49
C LEU A 162 3.48 10.37 23.00
N ALA A 163 4.66 10.48 22.40
CA ALA A 163 5.85 9.77 22.88
C ALA A 163 6.25 10.17 24.31
N LEU A 164 6.25 11.46 24.64
CA LEU A 164 6.53 11.92 26.00
C LEU A 164 5.49 11.43 27.02
N LEU A 165 4.20 11.53 26.68
CA LEU A 165 3.13 11.03 27.55
C LEU A 165 3.22 9.51 27.75
N GLY A 166 3.63 8.76 26.72
CA GLY A 166 3.84 7.32 26.80
C GLY A 166 4.87 6.87 27.84
N VAL A 167 5.76 7.76 28.31
CA VAL A 167 6.74 7.45 29.37
C VAL A 167 6.52 8.19 30.68
N LEU A 168 5.68 9.23 30.68
CA LEU A 168 5.40 10.07 31.85
C LEU A 168 4.08 9.73 32.52
N ASP A 169 3.10 9.26 31.74
CA ASP A 169 1.75 8.99 32.22
C ASP A 169 1.65 7.64 32.94
N SER A 170 0.72 7.54 33.88
CA SER A 170 0.45 6.31 34.64
C SER A 170 -0.87 5.65 34.23
N GLY A 171 -1.29 5.79 32.97
CA GLY A 171 -2.52 5.21 32.40
C GLY A 171 -3.75 6.13 32.45
N SER A 172 -3.60 7.39 32.87
CA SER A 172 -4.70 8.36 32.95
C SER A 172 -5.16 8.87 31.59
N GLN A 173 -4.26 8.85 30.59
CA GLN A 173 -4.52 9.39 29.25
C GLN A 173 -4.89 8.33 28.20
N ARG A 174 -5.44 7.19 28.64
CA ARG A 174 -5.91 6.12 27.74
C ARG A 174 -6.77 6.63 26.59
N GLU A 175 -7.80 7.43 26.89
CA GLU A 175 -8.73 7.95 25.87
C GLU A 175 -8.04 8.89 24.87
N LEU A 176 -7.05 9.65 25.32
CA LEU A 176 -6.25 10.51 24.44
C LEU A 176 -5.50 9.66 23.41
N PHE A 177 -4.83 8.60 23.86
CA PHE A 177 -4.11 7.70 22.96
C PHE A 177 -5.04 6.96 22.01
N LEU A 178 -6.21 6.52 22.46
CA LEU A 178 -7.22 5.90 21.58
C LEU A 178 -7.76 6.88 20.53
N THR A 179 -7.97 8.14 20.91
CA THR A 179 -8.46 9.19 20.00
C THR A 179 -7.47 9.48 18.89
N PHE A 180 -6.16 9.46 19.18
CA PHE A 180 -5.14 9.64 18.16
C PHE A 180 -4.88 8.36 17.36
N GLY A 181 -4.81 7.22 18.03
CA GLY A 181 -4.42 5.94 17.42
C GLY A 181 -5.43 5.34 16.43
N GLN A 182 -6.60 5.94 16.28
CA GLN A 182 -7.54 5.60 15.20
C GLN A 182 -7.17 6.22 13.84
N HIS A 183 -6.14 7.06 13.79
CA HIS A 183 -5.62 7.67 12.57
C HIS A 183 -4.20 7.17 12.29
N GLU A 184 -3.96 6.65 11.08
CA GLU A 184 -2.71 6.00 10.65
C GLU A 184 -1.44 6.79 11.02
N GLU A 185 -1.47 8.13 10.82
CA GLU A 185 -0.37 9.05 11.15
C GLU A 185 0.10 9.00 12.62
N PHE A 186 -0.79 8.66 13.56
CA PHE A 186 -0.48 8.67 15.00
C PHE A 186 -0.48 7.27 15.62
N THR A 187 -0.94 6.25 14.89
CA THR A 187 -1.14 4.90 15.42
C THR A 187 0.14 4.32 16.03
N LEU A 188 1.30 4.50 15.39
CA LEU A 188 2.58 4.03 15.94
C LEU A 188 2.84 4.59 17.35
N PHE A 189 2.78 5.92 17.50
CA PHE A 189 3.04 6.60 18.76
C PHE A 189 1.99 6.26 19.83
N ALA A 190 0.70 6.23 19.46
CA ALA A 190 -0.38 5.83 20.35
C ALA A 190 -0.23 4.38 20.82
N THR A 191 0.18 3.47 19.92
CA THR A 191 0.40 2.06 20.22
C THR A 191 1.53 1.88 21.24
N ILE A 192 2.66 2.56 21.06
CA ILE A 192 3.78 2.55 22.01
C ILE A 192 3.34 3.13 23.36
N ALA A 193 2.63 4.28 23.36
CA ALA A 193 2.16 4.92 24.59
C ALA A 193 1.18 4.03 25.39
N LEU A 194 0.20 3.41 24.72
CA LEU A 194 -0.68 2.41 25.33
C LEU A 194 0.11 1.20 25.84
N GLY A 195 1.15 0.82 25.10
CA GLY A 195 2.06 -0.27 25.42
C GLY A 195 2.77 -0.13 26.76
N ASN A 196 3.19 1.09 27.05
CA ASN A 196 3.95 1.47 28.25
C ASN A 196 3.06 1.79 29.46
N THR A 197 1.82 2.23 29.22
CA THR A 197 0.96 2.79 30.27
C THR A 197 -0.13 1.85 30.77
N LEU A 198 -0.51 0.84 29.98
CA LEU A 198 -1.59 -0.10 30.33
C LEU A 198 -1.06 -1.49 30.74
N ALA A 199 -1.78 -2.13 31.66
CA ALA A 199 -1.53 -3.53 32.00
C ALA A 199 -1.84 -4.46 30.81
N PRO A 200 -1.20 -5.63 30.69
CA PRO A 200 -1.28 -6.47 29.49
C PRO A 200 -2.71 -6.76 28.98
N PRO A 201 -3.71 -7.11 29.81
CA PRO A 201 -5.07 -7.37 29.32
C PRO A 201 -5.78 -6.12 28.79
N GLU A 202 -5.52 -4.95 29.39
CA GLU A 202 -6.11 -3.68 28.95
C GLU A 202 -5.43 -3.17 27.68
N ARG A 203 -4.12 -3.36 27.60
CA ARG A 203 -3.30 -3.06 26.43
C ARG A 203 -3.74 -3.85 25.21
N GLU A 204 -3.89 -5.18 25.33
CA GLU A 204 -4.36 -6.02 24.22
C GLU A 204 -5.74 -5.55 23.73
N ARG A 205 -6.68 -5.29 24.65
CA ARG A 205 -8.00 -4.76 24.29
C ARG A 205 -7.92 -3.40 23.58
N ALA A 206 -7.05 -2.51 24.03
CA ALA A 206 -6.87 -1.20 23.42
C ALA A 206 -6.26 -1.30 22.01
N TRP A 207 -5.19 -2.09 21.86
CA TRP A 207 -4.56 -2.33 20.56
C TRP A 207 -5.52 -3.03 19.59
N TRP A 208 -6.23 -4.05 20.03
CA TRP A 208 -7.19 -4.76 19.17
C TRP A 208 -8.36 -3.86 18.76
N ALA A 209 -8.86 -2.99 19.65
CA ALA A 209 -9.87 -2.01 19.30
C ALA A 209 -9.38 -1.01 18.23
N LEU A 210 -8.12 -0.57 18.33
CA LEU A 210 -7.52 0.30 17.31
C LEU A 210 -7.29 -0.44 15.99
N ALA A 211 -6.80 -1.69 16.03
CA ALA A 211 -6.46 -2.47 14.83
C ALA A 211 -7.68 -2.68 13.93
N ARG A 212 -8.89 -2.69 14.51
CA ARG A 212 -10.16 -2.78 13.79
C ARG A 212 -10.65 -1.45 13.19
N LYS A 213 -10.02 -0.32 13.54
CA LYS A 213 -10.34 1.02 13.04
C LYS A 213 -9.36 1.52 11.97
N VAL A 214 -8.13 1.02 11.96
CA VAL A 214 -7.10 1.37 10.98
C VAL A 214 -6.93 0.27 9.95
N LYS A 215 -6.52 0.66 8.73
CA LYS A 215 -6.40 -0.21 7.56
C LYS A 215 -5.00 -0.17 6.94
N GLY A 216 -4.19 0.85 7.21
CA GLY A 216 -2.86 1.05 6.62
C GLY A 216 -1.71 0.67 7.54
N TRP A 217 -0.67 1.51 7.57
CA TRP A 217 0.54 1.32 8.39
C TRP A 217 0.27 1.20 9.88
N GLY A 218 -0.74 1.92 10.39
CA GLY A 218 -1.17 1.79 11.77
C GLY A 218 -1.68 0.39 12.09
N ARG A 219 -2.38 -0.26 11.14
CA ARG A 219 -2.83 -1.65 11.31
C ARG A 219 -1.64 -2.59 11.36
N ILE A 220 -0.66 -2.41 10.48
CA ILE A 220 0.57 -3.21 10.44
C ILE A 220 1.23 -3.19 11.83
N HIS A 221 1.52 -1.99 12.35
CA HIS A 221 2.13 -1.83 13.67
C HIS A 221 1.36 -2.47 14.83
N LEU A 222 0.03 -2.44 14.80
CA LEU A 222 -0.81 -3.01 15.84
C LEU A 222 -0.87 -4.53 15.76
N VAL A 223 -1.08 -5.07 14.57
CA VAL A 223 -1.24 -6.51 14.36
C VAL A 223 0.05 -7.26 14.66
N GLU A 224 1.21 -6.73 14.25
CA GLU A 224 2.52 -7.31 14.59
C GLU A 224 2.73 -7.46 16.10
N ARG A 225 2.25 -6.50 16.89
CA ARG A 225 2.34 -6.53 18.36
C ARG A 225 1.32 -7.47 18.97
N LEU A 226 0.09 -7.49 18.45
CA LEU A 226 -0.97 -8.41 18.88
C LEU A 226 -0.56 -9.88 18.63
N ALA A 227 0.11 -10.14 17.52
CA ALA A 227 0.55 -11.48 17.11
C ALA A 227 1.61 -12.11 18.01
N GLN A 228 2.31 -11.34 18.86
CA GLN A 228 3.40 -11.89 19.68
C GLN A 228 2.92 -12.82 20.79
N ASN A 229 1.85 -12.44 21.50
CA ASN A 229 1.28 -13.24 22.61
C ASN A 229 -0.25 -13.03 22.68
N PRO A 230 -1.00 -13.41 21.64
CA PRO A 230 -2.43 -13.15 21.56
C PRO A 230 -3.23 -14.03 22.51
N SER A 231 -4.28 -13.47 23.11
CA SER A 231 -5.35 -14.26 23.73
C SER A 231 -6.10 -15.09 22.68
N PRO A 232 -6.82 -16.16 23.08
CA PRO A 232 -7.56 -17.00 22.13
C PRO A 232 -8.54 -16.24 21.22
N ALA A 233 -9.15 -15.17 21.72
CA ALA A 233 -10.04 -14.32 20.93
C ALA A 233 -9.28 -13.52 19.86
N VAL A 234 -8.07 -13.05 20.18
CA VAL A 234 -7.21 -12.36 19.21
C VAL A 234 -6.63 -13.36 18.21
N GLN A 235 -6.27 -14.58 18.63
CA GLN A 235 -5.84 -15.64 17.72
C GLN A 235 -6.88 -15.93 16.64
N ASP A 236 -8.14 -16.16 17.04
CA ASP A 236 -9.24 -16.39 16.12
C ASP A 236 -9.44 -15.21 15.16
N TRP A 237 -9.35 -13.97 15.65
CA TRP A 237 -9.43 -12.78 14.81
C TRP A 237 -8.26 -12.64 13.83
N LEU A 238 -7.03 -12.94 14.26
CA LEU A 238 -5.83 -12.87 13.41
C LEU A 238 -5.97 -13.76 12.17
N LEU A 239 -6.51 -14.96 12.34
CA LEU A 239 -6.66 -15.94 11.26
C LEU A 239 -7.82 -15.66 10.31
N ARG A 240 -8.75 -14.76 10.65
CA ARG A 240 -9.95 -14.46 9.85
C ARG A 240 -9.85 -13.13 9.13
N GLU A 241 -9.35 -12.12 9.84
CA GLU A 241 -9.40 -10.73 9.37
C GLU A 241 -8.10 -9.97 9.66
N GLY A 242 -7.29 -10.40 10.64
CA GLY A 242 -6.15 -9.62 11.14
C GLY A 242 -5.14 -9.24 10.05
N TYR A 243 -4.88 -10.15 9.12
CA TYR A 243 -3.89 -9.98 8.04
C TYR A 243 -4.32 -8.92 6.99
N GLN A 244 -5.62 -8.68 6.83
CA GLN A 244 -6.15 -7.80 5.80
C GLN A 244 -5.75 -6.34 6.05
N ASN A 245 -5.11 -5.69 5.08
CA ASN A 245 -4.74 -4.27 5.17
C ASN A 245 -4.71 -3.62 3.77
N ALA A 246 -4.67 -2.29 3.74
CA ALA A 246 -4.73 -1.46 2.53
C ALA A 246 -3.34 -1.13 1.94
N VAL A 247 -2.25 -1.66 2.50
CA VAL A 247 -0.90 -1.51 1.97
C VAL A 247 -0.55 -2.74 1.14
N MET A 248 -0.24 -3.86 1.81
CA MET A 248 0.08 -5.17 1.23
C MET A 248 -0.21 -6.23 2.29
N VAL A 249 -1.03 -7.23 1.96
CA VAL A 249 -1.41 -8.30 2.90
C VAL A 249 -0.18 -9.08 3.41
N GLU A 250 0.83 -9.17 2.56
CA GLU A 250 2.11 -9.85 2.78
C GLU A 250 2.86 -9.33 4.02
N TYR A 251 2.66 -8.07 4.43
CA TYR A 251 3.20 -7.57 5.70
C TYR A 251 2.68 -8.33 6.93
N LEU A 252 1.44 -8.82 6.88
CA LEU A 252 0.75 -9.36 8.05
C LEU A 252 0.43 -10.85 7.96
N ALA A 253 0.59 -11.48 6.80
CA ALA A 253 0.30 -12.90 6.61
C ALA A 253 1.12 -13.79 7.57
N TYR A 254 2.43 -13.58 7.65
CA TYR A 254 3.32 -14.33 8.56
C TYR A 254 3.00 -14.13 10.04
N PRO A 255 2.97 -12.90 10.60
CA PRO A 255 2.66 -12.72 12.00
C PRO A 255 1.26 -13.23 12.36
N CYS A 256 0.26 -13.12 11.47
CA CYS A 256 -1.06 -13.71 11.69
C CYS A 256 -1.04 -15.24 11.69
N ALA A 257 -0.34 -15.87 10.76
CA ALA A 257 -0.24 -17.34 10.69
C ALA A 257 0.45 -17.93 11.94
N VAL A 258 1.55 -17.31 12.38
CA VAL A 258 2.29 -17.74 13.58
C VAL A 258 1.53 -17.40 14.85
N GLY A 259 1.14 -16.13 15.04
CA GLY A 259 0.47 -15.66 16.26
C GLY A 259 -0.91 -16.28 16.45
N GLY A 260 -1.66 -16.46 15.36
CA GLY A 260 -2.95 -17.13 15.35
C GLY A 260 -2.87 -18.66 15.47
N ASN A 261 -1.67 -19.25 15.29
CA ASN A 261 -1.43 -20.68 15.27
C ASN A 261 -2.28 -21.39 14.19
N LEU A 262 -2.05 -20.99 12.94
CA LEU A 262 -2.80 -21.46 11.77
C LEU A 262 -2.80 -22.99 11.65
N LEU A 263 -1.66 -23.65 11.87
CA LEU A 263 -1.59 -25.12 11.81
C LEU A 263 -2.52 -25.78 12.84
N ALA A 264 -2.52 -25.32 14.09
CA ALA A 264 -3.41 -25.90 15.10
C ALA A 264 -4.89 -25.67 14.75
N ALA A 265 -5.22 -24.50 14.22
CA ALA A 265 -6.58 -24.17 13.78
C ALA A 265 -7.03 -25.08 12.62
N LEU A 266 -6.16 -25.32 11.63
CA LEU A 266 -6.43 -26.22 10.50
C LEU A 266 -6.36 -27.71 10.86
N SER A 267 -5.76 -28.07 12.00
CA SER A 267 -5.72 -29.46 12.48
C SER A 267 -7.06 -29.95 13.05
N GLY A 268 -8.03 -29.06 13.24
CA GLY A 268 -9.40 -29.41 13.61
C GLY A 268 -10.07 -30.32 12.58
N GLN A 269 -10.98 -31.19 13.04
CA GLN A 269 -11.73 -32.09 12.15
C GLN A 269 -12.58 -31.29 11.13
N ASP A 270 -13.24 -30.25 11.64
CA ASP A 270 -14.06 -29.31 10.90
C ASP A 270 -13.54 -27.88 11.10
N VAL A 271 -13.67 -27.08 10.05
CA VAL A 271 -13.29 -25.66 10.02
C VAL A 271 -14.46 -24.90 9.45
N ASP A 272 -14.84 -23.76 10.01
CA ASP A 272 -15.86 -22.94 9.37
C ASP A 272 -15.32 -22.24 8.12
N ASP A 273 -16.23 -21.63 7.36
CA ASP A 273 -15.90 -20.97 6.10
C ASP A 273 -15.00 -19.75 6.28
N ALA A 274 -15.17 -18.98 7.35
CA ALA A 274 -14.40 -17.75 7.55
C ALA A 274 -12.93 -18.02 7.92
N LEU A 275 -12.66 -19.09 8.69
CA LEU A 275 -11.30 -19.51 8.97
C LEU A 275 -10.65 -20.16 7.74
N LEU A 276 -11.42 -20.92 6.93
CA LEU A 276 -10.92 -21.46 5.68
C LEU A 276 -10.54 -20.36 4.69
N ASP A 277 -11.40 -19.35 4.51
CA ASP A 277 -11.14 -18.22 3.61
C ASP A 277 -9.92 -17.42 4.09
N GLY A 278 -9.81 -17.18 5.39
CA GLY A 278 -8.62 -16.54 5.98
C GLY A 278 -7.34 -17.34 5.78
N ALA A 279 -7.39 -18.66 5.96
CA ALA A 279 -6.26 -19.54 5.70
C ALA A 279 -5.82 -19.52 4.23
N VAL A 280 -6.77 -19.49 3.29
CA VAL A 280 -6.49 -19.38 1.86
C VAL A 280 -5.75 -18.08 1.54
N GLU A 281 -6.29 -16.93 1.96
CA GLU A 281 -5.68 -15.62 1.67
C GLU A 281 -4.29 -15.47 2.35
N MET A 282 -4.12 -15.99 3.58
CA MET A 282 -2.82 -15.96 4.26
C MET A 282 -1.77 -16.84 3.56
N ILE A 283 -2.13 -18.07 3.17
CA ILE A 283 -1.19 -18.96 2.46
C ILE A 283 -0.82 -18.39 1.09
N GLU A 284 -1.78 -17.79 0.37
CA GLU A 284 -1.51 -17.08 -0.88
C GLU A 284 -0.48 -15.97 -0.69
N ALA A 285 -0.68 -15.09 0.29
CA ALA A 285 0.24 -14.00 0.59
C ALA A 285 1.63 -14.50 1.01
N LEU A 286 1.70 -15.57 1.81
CA LEU A 286 2.97 -16.20 2.19
C LEU A 286 3.71 -16.78 0.99
N ILE A 287 3.01 -17.41 0.03
CA ILE A 287 3.62 -17.99 -1.16
C ILE A 287 4.09 -16.91 -2.15
N ASN A 288 3.29 -15.86 -2.34
CA ASN A 288 3.65 -14.75 -3.23
C ASN A 288 4.91 -14.01 -2.76
N GLY A 289 5.17 -14.00 -1.45
CA GLY A 289 6.29 -13.31 -0.85
C GLY A 289 6.11 -11.80 -0.87
N GLY A 290 6.90 -11.09 -0.07
CA GLY A 290 6.72 -9.65 0.08
C GLY A 290 7.83 -8.97 0.86
N PRO A 291 7.57 -7.77 1.39
CA PRO A 291 8.57 -6.99 2.13
C PRO A 291 8.84 -7.52 3.56
N ALA A 292 8.06 -8.49 4.03
CA ALA A 292 8.19 -9.13 5.35
C ALA A 292 8.44 -10.64 5.19
N GLN A 293 8.52 -11.37 6.31
CA GLN A 293 8.66 -12.83 6.29
C GLN A 293 7.56 -13.51 5.46
N ASP A 294 7.92 -14.61 4.81
CA ASP A 294 7.06 -15.31 3.86
C ASP A 294 6.96 -16.83 4.15
N ILE A 295 6.50 -17.62 3.17
CA ILE A 295 6.36 -19.08 3.33
C ILE A 295 7.69 -19.77 3.68
N ASN A 296 8.83 -19.18 3.31
CA ASN A 296 10.15 -19.72 3.58
C ASN A 296 10.57 -19.58 5.05
N ASP A 297 10.01 -18.59 5.74
CA ASP A 297 10.22 -18.36 7.17
C ASP A 297 9.20 -19.11 8.04
N TYR A 298 8.12 -19.63 7.46
CA TYR A 298 7.04 -20.26 8.19
C TYR A 298 7.30 -21.75 8.43
N ALA A 299 7.81 -22.07 9.62
CA ALA A 299 8.22 -23.43 10.00
C ALA A 299 7.12 -24.50 9.87
N ASP A 300 5.85 -24.13 10.09
CA ASP A 300 4.70 -25.02 9.96
C ASP A 300 4.09 -25.02 8.54
N GLY A 301 4.68 -24.27 7.60
CA GLY A 301 4.09 -23.96 6.30
C GLY A 301 3.71 -25.19 5.48
N ALA A 302 4.61 -26.18 5.38
CA ALA A 302 4.35 -27.39 4.61
C ALA A 302 3.12 -28.17 5.13
N GLU A 303 3.04 -28.35 6.45
CA GLU A 303 1.93 -29.07 7.08
C GLU A 303 0.65 -28.24 7.03
N ALA A 304 0.71 -26.92 7.26
CA ALA A 304 -0.43 -26.02 7.16
C ALA A 304 -1.05 -26.07 5.75
N VAL A 305 -0.23 -26.07 4.70
CA VAL A 305 -0.66 -26.22 3.30
C VAL A 305 -1.33 -27.58 3.07
N LEU A 306 -0.76 -28.68 3.57
CA LEU A 306 -1.39 -30.00 3.47
C LEU A 306 -2.76 -30.03 4.14
N ARG A 307 -2.89 -29.46 5.35
CA ARG A 307 -4.18 -29.38 6.06
C ARG A 307 -5.19 -28.52 5.32
N LEU A 308 -4.76 -27.40 4.75
CA LEU A 308 -5.61 -26.53 3.93
C LEU A 308 -6.15 -27.30 2.72
N LEU A 309 -5.29 -27.99 1.96
CA LEU A 309 -5.70 -28.79 0.81
C LEU A 309 -6.67 -29.91 1.22
N ASP A 310 -6.50 -30.52 2.40
CA ASP A 310 -7.43 -31.53 2.92
C ASP A 310 -8.82 -30.98 3.24
N HIS A 311 -8.91 -29.74 3.71
CA HIS A 311 -10.20 -29.09 3.94
C HIS A 311 -10.86 -28.69 2.63
N LEU A 312 -10.09 -28.22 1.65
CA LEU A 312 -10.59 -27.87 0.32
C LEU A 312 -11.07 -29.12 -0.44
N ALA A 313 -10.31 -30.22 -0.42
CA ALA A 313 -10.66 -31.46 -1.13
C ALA A 313 -11.93 -32.16 -0.61
N ARG A 314 -12.29 -31.94 0.66
CA ARG A 314 -13.50 -32.52 1.28
C ARG A 314 -14.78 -31.72 1.01
N ARG A 315 -14.66 -30.54 0.41
CA ARG A 315 -15.79 -29.61 0.19
C ARG A 315 -16.05 -29.43 -1.30
N PRO A 316 -17.30 -29.11 -1.69
CA PRO A 316 -17.54 -28.64 -3.04
C PRO A 316 -16.80 -27.30 -3.27
N PRO A 317 -16.28 -27.05 -4.48
CA PRO A 317 -15.80 -25.74 -4.90
C PRO A 317 -16.76 -24.61 -4.52
N ARG A 318 -16.28 -23.62 -3.76
CA ARG A 318 -17.11 -22.52 -3.22
C ARG A 318 -16.96 -21.23 -4.02
N HIS A 319 -15.72 -20.77 -4.22
CA HIS A 319 -15.42 -19.60 -5.04
C HIS A 319 -14.02 -19.68 -5.67
N LEU A 320 -13.81 -18.91 -6.73
CA LEU A 320 -12.61 -18.98 -7.59
C LEU A 320 -11.31 -18.53 -6.91
N GLY A 321 -11.40 -17.72 -5.85
CA GLY A 321 -10.23 -17.43 -5.00
C GLY A 321 -9.56 -18.69 -4.46
N HIS A 322 -10.33 -19.69 -4.00
CA HIS A 322 -9.76 -20.97 -3.55
C HIS A 322 -9.01 -21.70 -4.67
N PHE A 323 -9.55 -21.67 -5.90
CA PHE A 323 -8.91 -22.30 -7.05
C PHE A 323 -7.57 -21.64 -7.39
N LEU A 324 -7.52 -20.31 -7.43
CA LEU A 324 -6.28 -19.57 -7.73
C LEU A 324 -5.18 -19.84 -6.69
N VAL A 325 -5.54 -19.95 -5.42
CA VAL A 325 -4.56 -20.31 -4.37
C VAL A 325 -4.09 -21.75 -4.51
N VAL A 326 -4.97 -22.68 -4.91
CA VAL A 326 -4.57 -24.07 -5.22
C VAL A 326 -3.60 -24.12 -6.40
N GLU A 327 -3.80 -23.30 -7.43
CA GLU A 327 -2.82 -23.13 -8.52
C GLU A 327 -1.49 -22.58 -8.00
N GLY A 328 -1.52 -21.51 -7.20
CA GLY A 328 -0.32 -20.92 -6.60
C GLY A 328 0.47 -21.90 -5.73
N ILE A 329 -0.21 -22.69 -4.89
CA ILE A 329 0.38 -23.76 -4.08
C ILE A 329 1.06 -24.82 -4.96
N ARG A 330 0.39 -25.24 -6.03
CA ARG A 330 0.92 -26.24 -6.97
C ARG A 330 2.16 -25.72 -7.68
N ASP A 331 2.11 -24.48 -8.17
CA ASP A 331 3.21 -23.88 -8.91
C ASP A 331 4.41 -23.66 -7.99
N PHE A 332 4.19 -23.17 -6.76
CA PHE A 332 5.23 -23.09 -5.73
C PHE A 332 5.88 -24.45 -5.46
N ALA A 333 5.09 -25.49 -5.20
CA ALA A 333 5.62 -26.83 -4.89
C ALA A 333 6.46 -27.43 -6.04
N ARG A 334 6.24 -26.98 -7.28
CA ARG A 334 6.92 -27.43 -8.50
C ARG A 334 8.01 -26.48 -8.99
N ASP A 335 8.17 -25.32 -8.38
CA ASP A 335 9.12 -24.32 -8.83
C ASP A 335 10.57 -24.79 -8.64
N PRO A 336 11.35 -24.99 -9.72
CA PRO A 336 12.74 -25.41 -9.60
C PRO A 336 13.67 -24.32 -9.07
N HIS A 337 13.21 -23.07 -8.93
CA HIS A 337 14.01 -21.93 -8.50
C HIS A 337 14.02 -21.70 -6.98
N GLN A 338 13.23 -22.45 -6.21
CA GLN A 338 13.21 -22.36 -4.75
C GLN A 338 14.44 -23.05 -4.12
N ASP A 339 14.85 -22.56 -2.94
CA ASP A 339 15.88 -23.20 -2.13
C ASP A 339 15.30 -24.40 -1.34
N TRP A 340 15.09 -25.51 -2.05
CA TRP A 340 14.50 -26.71 -1.46
C TRP A 340 15.37 -27.37 -0.39
N GLU A 341 16.68 -27.13 -0.39
CA GLU A 341 17.57 -27.68 0.65
C GLU A 341 17.31 -26.98 1.99
N GLN A 342 17.16 -25.65 1.97
CA GLN A 342 16.76 -24.89 3.15
C GLN A 342 15.34 -25.27 3.59
N LEU A 343 14.37 -25.25 2.66
CA LEU A 343 12.96 -25.49 2.96
C LEU A 343 12.67 -26.91 3.48
N ALA A 344 13.48 -27.91 3.11
CA ALA A 344 13.37 -29.26 3.67
C ALA A 344 13.53 -29.29 5.20
N GLN A 345 14.28 -28.34 5.77
CA GLN A 345 14.42 -28.19 7.23
C GLN A 345 13.10 -27.76 7.90
N HIS A 346 12.19 -27.16 7.14
CA HIS A 346 10.84 -26.74 7.54
C HIS A 346 9.75 -27.69 7.00
N GLY A 347 10.10 -28.93 6.67
CA GLY A 347 9.14 -29.97 6.27
C GLY A 347 8.81 -30.04 4.78
N TRP A 348 9.35 -29.15 3.94
CA TRP A 348 9.18 -29.15 2.48
C TRP A 348 10.07 -30.18 1.77
N THR A 349 10.02 -31.43 2.25
CA THR A 349 10.73 -32.55 1.60
C THR A 349 10.17 -32.80 0.20
N GLU A 350 10.95 -33.46 -0.67
CA GLU A 350 10.50 -33.86 -2.02
C GLU A 350 9.18 -34.63 -1.96
N ALA A 351 9.07 -35.62 -1.08
CA ALA A 351 7.84 -36.40 -0.90
C ALA A 351 6.63 -35.53 -0.46
N CYS A 352 6.86 -34.53 0.40
CA CYS A 352 5.83 -33.59 0.81
C CYS A 352 5.35 -32.72 -0.36
N ARG A 353 6.29 -32.19 -1.15
CA ARG A 353 5.97 -31.37 -2.33
C ARG A 353 5.23 -32.14 -3.41
N GLU A 354 5.63 -33.39 -3.66
CA GLU A 354 4.91 -34.29 -4.55
C GLU A 354 3.48 -34.55 -4.05
N ASP A 355 3.29 -34.74 -2.74
CA ASP A 355 1.98 -34.94 -2.16
C ASP A 355 1.10 -33.69 -2.25
N ILE A 356 1.65 -32.51 -1.95
CA ILE A 356 1.00 -31.20 -2.12
C ILE A 356 0.54 -31.02 -3.56
N ALA A 357 1.44 -31.21 -4.53
CA ALA A 357 1.14 -31.03 -5.94
C ALA A 357 0.06 -32.02 -6.42
N ARG A 358 0.10 -33.27 -5.96
CA ARG A 358 -0.91 -34.30 -6.27
C ARG A 358 -2.28 -33.93 -5.70
N ARG A 359 -2.35 -33.42 -4.46
CA ARG A 359 -3.61 -32.99 -3.83
C ARG A 359 -4.18 -31.75 -4.52
N ALA A 360 -3.32 -30.79 -4.87
CA ALA A 360 -3.71 -29.60 -5.62
C ALA A 360 -4.27 -29.96 -7.01
N ASP A 361 -3.61 -30.86 -7.74
CA ASP A 361 -4.10 -31.38 -9.04
C ASP A 361 -5.50 -32.03 -8.89
N ALA A 362 -5.72 -32.84 -7.85
CA ALA A 362 -7.01 -33.47 -7.62
C ALA A 362 -8.15 -32.47 -7.35
N ILE A 363 -7.86 -31.36 -6.66
CA ILE A 363 -8.84 -30.27 -6.45
C ILE A 363 -9.13 -29.55 -7.77
N ARG A 364 -8.08 -29.26 -8.56
CA ARG A 364 -8.13 -28.64 -9.89
C ARG A 364 -9.03 -29.38 -10.87
N GLU A 365 -9.02 -30.71 -10.81
CA GLU A 365 -9.77 -31.59 -11.73
C GLU A 365 -11.30 -31.57 -11.50
N SER A 366 -11.79 -30.85 -10.50
CA SER A 366 -13.22 -30.74 -10.26
C SER A 366 -13.97 -30.10 -11.45
N PRO A 367 -15.03 -30.75 -11.98
CA PRO A 367 -15.78 -30.24 -13.13
C PRO A 367 -16.62 -28.99 -12.81
N GLN A 368 -16.67 -28.56 -11.55
CA GLN A 368 -17.41 -27.36 -11.14
C GLN A 368 -16.62 -26.07 -11.40
N TRP A 369 -15.29 -26.12 -11.50
CA TRP A 369 -14.49 -24.90 -11.73
C TRP A 369 -14.82 -24.19 -13.05
N PRO A 370 -14.92 -24.89 -14.20
CA PRO A 370 -15.37 -24.24 -15.44
C PRO A 370 -16.74 -23.57 -15.31
N HIS A 371 -17.67 -24.16 -14.55
CA HIS A 371 -18.99 -23.56 -14.32
C HIS A 371 -18.89 -22.26 -13.53
N LEU A 372 -18.10 -22.25 -12.45
CA LEU A 372 -17.85 -21.04 -11.65
C LEU A 372 -17.14 -19.95 -12.46
N VAL A 373 -16.20 -20.32 -13.35
CA VAL A 373 -15.56 -19.37 -14.27
C VAL A 373 -16.58 -18.74 -15.20
N HIS A 374 -17.43 -19.54 -15.87
CA HIS A 374 -18.45 -18.99 -16.76
C HIS A 374 -19.43 -18.07 -16.03
N GLN A 375 -19.87 -18.44 -14.82
CA GLN A 375 -20.72 -17.58 -13.99
C GLN A 375 -20.01 -16.27 -13.64
N GLY A 376 -18.77 -16.34 -13.14
CA GLY A 376 -18.02 -15.15 -12.75
C GLY A 376 -17.68 -14.22 -13.91
N LEU A 377 -17.51 -14.74 -15.14
CA LEU A 377 -17.31 -13.92 -16.33
C LEU A 377 -18.58 -13.13 -16.73
N GLU A 378 -19.76 -13.55 -16.27
CA GLU A 378 -21.03 -12.85 -16.47
C GLU A 378 -21.36 -11.84 -15.35
N GLU A 379 -20.70 -11.95 -14.19
CA GLU A 379 -20.94 -11.09 -13.03
C GLU A 379 -20.64 -9.61 -13.30
N GLU A 380 -21.43 -8.73 -12.67
CA GLU A 380 -21.20 -7.28 -12.75
C GLU A 380 -20.07 -6.83 -11.82
N ASP A 381 -19.91 -7.48 -10.68
CA ASP A 381 -18.85 -7.18 -9.71
C ASP A 381 -17.45 -7.32 -10.34
N GLU A 382 -16.60 -6.32 -10.13
CA GLU A 382 -15.27 -6.26 -10.75
C GLU A 382 -14.33 -7.31 -10.17
N ARG A 383 -14.39 -7.56 -8.85
CA ARG A 383 -13.53 -8.54 -8.18
C ARG A 383 -13.90 -9.97 -8.60
N ALA A 384 -15.19 -10.30 -8.61
CA ALA A 384 -15.69 -11.60 -9.04
C ALA A 384 -15.28 -11.91 -10.49
N PHE A 385 -15.45 -10.95 -11.39
CA PHE A 385 -15.04 -11.07 -12.77
C PHE A 385 -13.53 -11.24 -12.92
N TRP A 386 -12.74 -10.45 -12.18
CA TRP A 386 -11.28 -10.55 -12.24
C TRP A 386 -10.81 -11.93 -11.80
N LEU A 387 -11.36 -12.47 -10.70
CA LEU A 387 -11.06 -13.84 -10.26
C LEU A 387 -11.42 -14.89 -11.32
N ALA A 388 -12.55 -14.73 -12.00
CA ALA A 388 -12.97 -15.64 -13.08
C ALA A 388 -12.07 -15.55 -14.30
N ALA A 389 -11.71 -14.34 -14.73
CA ALA A 389 -10.81 -14.13 -15.86
C ALA A 389 -9.41 -14.66 -15.57
N SER A 390 -8.90 -14.49 -14.36
CA SER A 390 -7.62 -15.07 -13.93
C SER A 390 -7.67 -16.60 -13.92
N ALA A 391 -8.73 -17.19 -13.35
CA ALA A 391 -8.90 -18.65 -13.30
C ALA A 391 -9.13 -19.28 -14.68
N ALA A 392 -9.76 -18.56 -15.62
CA ALA A 392 -10.03 -19.03 -16.97
C ALA A 392 -8.75 -19.50 -17.70
N GLY A 393 -7.64 -18.74 -17.54
CA GLY A 393 -6.36 -19.08 -18.16
C GLY A 393 -5.78 -20.42 -17.70
N HIS A 394 -6.06 -20.85 -16.47
CA HIS A 394 -5.59 -22.14 -15.92
C HIS A 394 -6.46 -23.34 -16.34
N LEU A 395 -7.63 -23.08 -16.93
CA LEU A 395 -8.63 -24.07 -17.36
C LEU A 395 -8.83 -24.10 -18.87
N ASP A 396 -7.92 -23.51 -19.65
CA ASP A 396 -8.00 -23.38 -21.11
C ASP A 396 -9.30 -22.70 -21.59
N ILE A 397 -9.88 -21.83 -20.77
CA ILE A 397 -11.02 -20.98 -21.12
C ILE A 397 -10.49 -19.63 -21.54
N ASP A 398 -10.91 -19.14 -22.70
CA ASP A 398 -10.49 -17.84 -23.22
C ASP A 398 -11.45 -16.72 -22.75
N PRO A 399 -11.03 -15.82 -21.83
CA PRO A 399 -11.90 -14.76 -21.31
C PRO A 399 -11.93 -13.52 -22.22
N TRP A 400 -11.27 -13.53 -23.39
CA TRP A 400 -11.04 -12.32 -24.19
C TRP A 400 -12.34 -11.62 -24.62
N ASP A 401 -13.36 -12.36 -25.09
CA ASP A 401 -14.62 -11.74 -25.50
C ASP A 401 -15.38 -11.12 -24.32
N ALA A 402 -15.26 -11.69 -23.11
CA ALA A 402 -15.86 -11.14 -21.89
C ALA A 402 -15.16 -9.84 -21.46
N TRP A 403 -13.82 -9.80 -21.51
CA TRP A 403 -13.06 -8.56 -21.34
C TRP A 403 -13.45 -7.50 -22.35
N PHE A 404 -13.61 -7.89 -23.62
CA PHE A 404 -13.93 -6.97 -24.70
C PHE A 404 -15.30 -6.34 -24.49
N GLU A 405 -16.29 -7.13 -24.10
CA GLU A 405 -17.64 -6.65 -23.82
C GLU A 405 -17.69 -5.72 -22.60
N ARG A 406 -16.95 -6.01 -21.52
CA ARG A 406 -16.84 -5.11 -20.36
C ARG A 406 -16.17 -3.79 -20.73
N GLN A 407 -15.06 -3.82 -21.48
CA GLN A 407 -14.40 -2.61 -21.97
C GLN A 407 -15.34 -1.81 -22.87
N ARG A 408 -16.02 -2.47 -23.82
CA ARG A 408 -16.96 -1.84 -24.75
C ARG A 408 -18.09 -1.12 -24.03
N SER A 409 -18.58 -1.72 -22.95
CA SER A 409 -19.61 -1.15 -22.07
C SER A 409 -19.07 -0.14 -21.04
N GLN A 410 -17.78 0.20 -21.08
CA GLN A 410 -17.10 1.10 -20.13
C GLN A 410 -17.21 0.64 -18.66
N ARG A 411 -17.35 -0.68 -18.44
CA ARG A 411 -17.41 -1.30 -17.11
C ARG A 411 -16.05 -1.79 -16.61
N SER A 412 -14.96 -1.47 -17.33
CA SER A 412 -13.59 -1.84 -16.99
C SER A 412 -12.59 -0.96 -17.77
N SER A 413 -11.31 -1.02 -17.39
CA SER A 413 -10.15 -0.50 -18.12
C SER A 413 -9.21 -1.66 -18.50
N ALA A 414 -9.68 -2.56 -19.37
CA ALA A 414 -9.09 -3.83 -19.74
C ALA A 414 -8.10 -3.77 -20.93
N TRP A 415 -7.58 -2.59 -21.26
CA TRP A 415 -6.74 -2.38 -22.45
C TRP A 415 -5.51 -3.29 -22.47
N TYR A 416 -4.90 -3.53 -21.30
CA TYR A 416 -3.76 -4.43 -21.17
C TYR A 416 -4.15 -5.88 -21.49
N GLN A 417 -5.20 -6.39 -20.85
CA GLN A 417 -5.70 -7.76 -21.01
C GLN A 417 -6.13 -8.03 -22.46
N LEU A 418 -6.81 -7.06 -23.08
CA LEU A 418 -7.26 -7.18 -24.47
C LEU A 418 -6.13 -7.26 -25.48
N MET A 419 -5.00 -6.61 -25.18
CA MET A 419 -3.81 -6.63 -26.02
C MET A 419 -2.89 -7.83 -25.74
N GLN A 420 -3.16 -8.65 -24.72
CA GLN A 420 -2.51 -9.94 -24.51
C GLN A 420 -3.02 -11.00 -25.52
N THR A 421 -2.90 -10.70 -26.81
CA THR A 421 -3.32 -11.57 -27.91
C THR A 421 -2.29 -11.58 -29.03
N SER A 422 -2.18 -12.68 -29.76
CA SER A 422 -1.44 -12.77 -31.02
C SER A 422 -2.36 -12.75 -32.25
N ASP A 423 -3.68 -12.71 -32.06
CA ASP A 423 -4.67 -12.70 -33.13
C ASP A 423 -4.81 -11.28 -33.72
N PRO A 424 -4.46 -11.07 -35.00
CA PRO A 424 -4.59 -9.77 -35.65
C PRO A 424 -6.03 -9.25 -35.72
N GLN A 425 -7.04 -10.13 -35.74
CA GLN A 425 -8.45 -9.71 -35.77
C GLN A 425 -8.89 -9.15 -34.42
N ARG A 426 -8.43 -9.76 -33.31
CA ARG A 426 -8.65 -9.23 -31.96
C ARG A 426 -7.96 -7.88 -31.78
N ALA A 427 -6.71 -7.76 -32.20
CA ALA A 427 -6.00 -6.48 -32.17
C ALA A 427 -6.74 -5.40 -32.96
N ALA A 428 -7.22 -5.71 -34.17
CA ALA A 428 -8.02 -4.77 -34.97
C ALA A 428 -9.30 -4.32 -34.25
N ARG A 429 -10.01 -5.24 -33.56
CA ARG A 429 -11.19 -4.90 -32.73
C ARG A 429 -10.83 -3.95 -31.58
N VAL A 430 -9.70 -4.17 -30.90
CA VAL A 430 -9.23 -3.31 -29.80
C VAL A 430 -8.87 -1.92 -30.30
N ILE A 431 -8.15 -1.83 -31.42
CA ILE A 431 -7.77 -0.56 -32.05
C ILE A 431 -9.02 0.24 -32.42
N GLU A 432 -10.02 -0.41 -33.00
CA GLU A 432 -11.28 0.24 -33.35
C GLU A 432 -12.05 0.72 -32.11
N LEU A 433 -12.07 -0.08 -31.05
CA LEU A 433 -12.68 0.32 -29.79
C LEU A 433 -11.95 1.52 -29.15
N ALA A 434 -10.62 1.55 -29.23
CA ALA A 434 -9.82 2.66 -28.73
C ALA A 434 -10.14 3.97 -29.45
N ARG A 435 -10.35 3.95 -30.76
CA ARG A 435 -10.79 5.14 -31.53
C ARG A 435 -12.16 5.66 -31.10
N GLN A 436 -13.03 4.77 -30.61
CA GLN A 436 -14.38 5.13 -30.17
C GLN A 436 -14.40 5.68 -28.74
N GLN A 437 -13.48 5.23 -27.88
CA GLN A 437 -13.50 5.53 -26.44
C GLN A 437 -12.44 6.53 -25.99
N LEU A 438 -11.31 6.66 -26.70
CA LEU A 438 -10.24 7.58 -26.35
C LEU A 438 -10.41 8.90 -27.11
N ASP A 439 -10.25 10.02 -26.39
CA ASP A 439 -10.08 11.34 -26.96
C ASP A 439 -8.63 11.51 -27.44
N LEU A 440 -8.36 10.97 -28.64
CA LEU A 440 -7.04 11.04 -29.25
C LEU A 440 -6.55 12.48 -29.45
N ALA A 441 -7.47 13.43 -29.66
CA ALA A 441 -7.12 14.84 -29.83
C ALA A 441 -6.63 15.45 -28.50
N HIS A 442 -7.28 15.11 -27.38
CA HIS A 442 -6.82 15.52 -26.05
C HIS A 442 -5.47 14.91 -25.70
N ILE A 443 -5.28 13.62 -26.00
CA ILE A 443 -4.00 12.94 -25.77
C ILE A 443 -2.89 13.60 -26.60
N ALA A 444 -3.14 13.91 -27.87
CA ALA A 444 -2.21 14.56 -28.79
C ALA A 444 -2.04 16.08 -28.55
N SER A 445 -1.97 16.51 -27.29
CA SER A 445 -1.85 17.92 -26.89
C SER A 445 -0.45 18.51 -27.08
N GLY A 446 0.55 17.69 -27.37
CA GLY A 446 1.93 18.09 -27.68
C GLY A 446 2.96 17.49 -26.72
N PRO A 447 4.21 17.25 -27.16
CA PRO A 447 5.27 16.72 -26.30
C PRO A 447 5.54 17.57 -25.05
N GLY A 448 5.70 16.90 -23.91
CA GLY A 448 5.88 17.49 -22.57
C GLY A 448 6.69 16.57 -21.66
N SER A 449 6.94 16.99 -20.42
CA SER A 449 7.70 16.20 -19.42
C SER A 449 6.79 15.47 -18.42
N ALA A 450 5.51 15.26 -18.77
CA ALA A 450 4.55 14.67 -17.84
C ALA A 450 4.87 13.19 -17.55
N LEU A 451 4.75 12.80 -16.28
CA LEU A 451 4.95 11.42 -15.83
C LEU A 451 3.77 10.50 -16.15
N GLY A 452 2.59 11.05 -16.45
CA GLY A 452 1.39 10.26 -16.72
C GLY A 452 0.70 9.71 -15.46
N LEU A 453 0.90 10.36 -14.30
CA LEU A 453 0.35 9.94 -13.02
C LEU A 453 -0.87 10.79 -12.66
N GLY A 454 -1.97 10.15 -12.29
CA GLY A 454 -3.19 10.82 -11.83
C GLY A 454 -4.40 10.60 -12.75
N PRO A 455 -5.61 10.92 -12.27
CA PRO A 455 -6.86 10.68 -13.00
C PRO A 455 -6.94 11.37 -14.37
N GLU A 456 -6.32 12.54 -14.52
CA GLU A 456 -6.26 13.31 -15.76
C GLU A 456 -5.49 12.57 -16.88
N TYR A 457 -4.55 11.68 -16.51
CA TYR A 457 -3.79 10.88 -17.46
C TYR A 457 -4.41 9.51 -17.75
N ARG A 458 -5.62 9.22 -17.26
CA ARG A 458 -6.28 7.91 -17.44
C ARG A 458 -6.31 7.45 -18.90
N GLN A 459 -6.62 8.36 -19.83
CA GLN A 459 -6.67 8.03 -21.26
C GLN A 459 -5.26 7.86 -21.88
N HIS A 460 -4.25 8.54 -21.33
CA HIS A 460 -2.85 8.34 -21.70
C HIS A 460 -2.36 6.96 -21.27
N SER A 461 -2.76 6.50 -20.07
CA SER A 461 -2.45 5.15 -19.59
C SER A 461 -3.17 4.06 -20.40
N ALA A 462 -4.42 4.30 -20.80
CA ALA A 462 -5.13 3.40 -21.71
C ALA A 462 -4.41 3.25 -23.06
N LEU A 463 -4.00 4.38 -23.66
CA LEU A 463 -3.21 4.36 -24.89
C LEU A 463 -1.85 3.67 -24.69
N ASP A 464 -1.20 3.86 -23.53
CA ASP A 464 0.08 3.23 -23.20
C ASP A 464 0.01 1.70 -23.30
N PHE A 465 -1.01 1.08 -22.70
CA PHE A 465 -1.21 -0.36 -22.74
C PHE A 465 -1.40 -0.88 -24.16
N ILE A 466 -2.06 -0.11 -25.02
CA ILE A 466 -2.21 -0.47 -26.44
C ILE A 466 -0.86 -0.38 -27.15
N LEU A 467 -0.15 0.75 -27.01
CA LEU A 467 1.12 0.99 -27.68
C LEU A 467 2.22 0.03 -27.23
N GLN A 468 2.18 -0.46 -25.99
CA GLN A 468 3.17 -1.41 -25.47
C GLN A 468 3.26 -2.67 -26.34
N ASP A 469 2.13 -3.09 -26.91
CA ASP A 469 1.94 -4.37 -27.59
C ASP A 469 1.70 -4.27 -29.09
N LEU A 470 1.39 -3.07 -29.58
CA LEU A 470 1.07 -2.80 -30.99
C LEU A 470 2.22 -3.11 -31.97
N GLY A 471 3.46 -3.18 -31.46
CA GLY A 471 4.62 -3.62 -32.23
C GLY A 471 4.47 -5.01 -32.88
N ARG A 472 3.61 -5.88 -32.33
CA ARG A 472 3.30 -7.21 -32.87
C ARG A 472 2.41 -7.17 -34.12
N PHE A 473 1.79 -6.03 -34.41
CA PHE A 473 0.81 -5.87 -35.49
C PHE A 473 1.24 -4.75 -36.44
N PRO A 474 2.15 -5.03 -37.40
CA PRO A 474 2.66 -4.01 -38.31
C PRO A 474 1.55 -3.20 -38.99
N VAL A 475 1.73 -1.88 -39.03
CA VAL A 475 0.86 -0.89 -39.68
C VAL A 475 -0.53 -0.71 -39.02
N GLN A 476 -1.00 -1.66 -38.22
CA GLN A 476 -2.29 -1.54 -37.55
C GLN A 476 -2.26 -0.47 -36.47
N GLY A 477 -3.26 0.42 -36.45
CA GLY A 477 -3.36 1.46 -35.42
C GLY A 477 -2.33 2.58 -35.54
N TRP A 478 -1.88 2.90 -36.76
CA TRP A 478 -0.96 4.03 -37.01
C TRP A 478 -1.39 5.33 -36.35
N ASP A 479 -2.69 5.64 -36.39
CA ASP A 479 -3.28 6.82 -35.75
C ASP A 479 -3.05 6.86 -34.23
N LEU A 480 -3.07 5.70 -33.56
CA LEU A 480 -2.76 5.58 -32.14
C LEU A 480 -1.26 5.81 -31.87
N VAL A 481 -0.39 5.28 -32.72
CA VAL A 481 1.06 5.52 -32.65
C VAL A 481 1.38 7.00 -32.84
N ALA A 482 0.78 7.63 -33.86
CA ALA A 482 0.93 9.06 -34.13
C ALA A 482 0.43 9.92 -32.94
N THR A 483 -0.69 9.53 -32.33
CA THR A 483 -1.21 10.14 -31.11
C THR A 483 -0.21 10.01 -29.95
N GLY A 484 0.35 8.81 -29.76
CA GLY A 484 1.37 8.56 -28.73
C GLY A 484 2.62 9.42 -28.88
N LEU A 485 3.11 9.63 -30.11
CA LEU A 485 4.24 10.53 -30.42
C LEU A 485 3.96 12.00 -30.10
N ALA A 486 2.69 12.40 -30.07
CA ALA A 486 2.26 13.76 -29.76
C ALA A 486 1.80 13.94 -28.31
N SER A 487 1.86 12.89 -27.48
CA SER A 487 1.43 12.92 -26.08
C SER A 487 2.38 13.77 -25.21
N PRO A 488 1.89 14.52 -24.21
CA PRO A 488 2.70 15.17 -23.19
C PRO A 488 3.38 14.16 -22.25
N VAL A 489 2.88 12.93 -22.18
CA VAL A 489 3.42 11.87 -21.33
C VAL A 489 4.64 11.22 -21.99
N VAL A 490 5.78 11.27 -21.32
CA VAL A 490 7.08 10.79 -21.82
C VAL A 490 7.00 9.30 -22.20
N ARG A 491 6.33 8.49 -21.36
CA ARG A 491 6.21 7.04 -21.56
C ARG A 491 5.44 6.68 -22.83
N ASN A 492 4.35 7.38 -23.16
CA ASN A 492 3.61 7.13 -24.40
C ASN A 492 4.48 7.33 -25.64
N ARG A 493 5.30 8.40 -25.65
CA ARG A 493 6.23 8.67 -26.77
C ARG A 493 7.25 7.55 -26.91
N HIS A 494 7.82 7.07 -25.81
CA HIS A 494 8.71 5.90 -25.82
C HIS A 494 8.01 4.63 -26.35
N MET A 495 6.78 4.34 -25.93
CA MET A 495 6.03 3.16 -26.41
C MET A 495 5.68 3.26 -27.90
N ALA A 496 5.32 4.46 -28.40
CA ALA A 496 5.09 4.70 -29.82
C ALA A 496 6.37 4.49 -30.65
N LEU A 497 7.51 4.99 -30.19
CA LEU A 497 8.80 4.78 -30.84
C LEU A 497 9.24 3.31 -30.81
N LYS A 498 8.99 2.60 -29.71
CA LYS A 498 9.21 1.15 -29.60
C LYS A 498 8.37 0.38 -30.62
N THR A 499 7.10 0.75 -30.78
CA THR A 499 6.20 0.16 -31.79
C THR A 499 6.73 0.39 -33.20
N LEU A 500 7.12 1.62 -33.55
CA LEU A 500 7.71 1.93 -34.85
C LEU A 500 8.98 1.12 -35.12
N ALA A 501 9.85 0.99 -34.12
CA ALA A 501 11.06 0.18 -34.23
C ALA A 501 10.72 -1.29 -34.56
N ALA A 502 9.70 -1.85 -33.90
CA ALA A 502 9.26 -3.23 -34.09
C ALA A 502 8.63 -3.48 -35.47
N TRP A 503 7.88 -2.52 -36.01
CA TRP A 503 7.29 -2.64 -37.36
C TRP A 503 8.35 -2.67 -38.46
N GLY A 504 9.52 -2.07 -38.24
CA GLY A 504 10.56 -1.95 -39.24
C GLY A 504 10.26 -0.88 -40.29
N ARG A 505 11.31 -0.17 -40.70
CA ARG A 505 11.21 1.05 -41.53
C ARG A 505 10.57 0.83 -42.90
N ASN A 506 10.68 -0.37 -43.45
CA ASN A 506 10.07 -0.77 -44.72
C ASN A 506 8.54 -0.89 -44.65
N GLN A 507 7.97 -1.05 -43.46
CA GLN A 507 6.52 -1.15 -43.26
C GLN A 507 5.90 0.17 -42.78
N TRP A 508 6.70 1.21 -42.54
CA TRP A 508 6.19 2.46 -42.00
C TRP A 508 5.21 3.16 -42.95
N PRO A 509 4.10 3.70 -42.43
CA PRO A 509 3.24 4.62 -43.17
C PRO A 509 4.02 5.81 -43.77
N ALA A 510 3.58 6.30 -44.92
CA ALA A 510 4.33 7.26 -45.74
C ALA A 510 4.66 8.59 -45.01
N ASP A 511 3.83 9.00 -44.06
CA ASP A 511 3.95 10.22 -43.26
C ASP A 511 4.86 10.06 -42.01
N THR A 512 5.25 8.84 -41.67
CA THR A 512 6.04 8.54 -40.44
C THR A 512 7.31 9.37 -40.33
N LEU A 513 8.10 9.47 -41.41
CA LEU A 513 9.36 10.21 -41.40
C LEU A 513 9.15 11.71 -41.20
N GLN A 514 8.06 12.27 -41.74
CA GLN A 514 7.73 13.67 -41.56
C GLN A 514 7.28 13.93 -40.12
N LEU A 515 6.48 13.03 -39.55
CA LEU A 515 6.02 13.14 -38.17
C LEU A 515 7.19 13.05 -37.18
N LEU A 516 8.07 12.05 -37.31
CA LEU A 516 9.25 11.91 -36.45
C LEU A 516 10.14 13.15 -36.45
N ARG A 517 10.37 13.77 -37.62
CA ARG A 517 11.13 15.03 -37.70
C ARG A 517 10.45 16.17 -36.95
N ARG A 518 9.13 16.34 -37.13
CA ARG A 518 8.36 17.36 -36.40
C ARG A 518 8.34 17.12 -34.90
N THR A 519 8.25 15.86 -34.47
CA THR A 519 8.32 15.49 -33.05
C THR A 519 9.71 15.80 -32.50
N LEU A 520 10.79 15.44 -33.21
CA LEU A 520 12.17 15.75 -32.81
C LEU A 520 12.39 17.25 -32.56
N ASP A 521 11.88 18.10 -33.45
CA ASP A 521 12.02 19.56 -33.34
C ASP A 521 11.33 20.15 -32.09
N ARG A 522 10.33 19.46 -31.54
CA ARG A 522 9.49 19.93 -30.43
C ARG A 522 9.67 19.14 -29.14
N GLU A 523 10.42 18.05 -29.17
CA GLU A 523 10.56 17.12 -28.07
C GLU A 523 11.34 17.79 -26.92
N PRO A 524 10.78 17.91 -25.69
CA PRO A 524 11.51 18.45 -24.55
C PRO A 524 12.48 17.44 -23.92
N GLU A 525 12.18 16.13 -23.98
CA GLU A 525 12.95 15.09 -23.28
C GLU A 525 14.12 14.57 -24.09
N GLN A 526 15.32 14.67 -23.52
CA GLN A 526 16.55 14.30 -24.21
C GLN A 526 16.59 12.81 -24.62
N SER A 527 16.15 11.92 -23.74
CA SER A 527 16.10 10.48 -24.02
C SER A 527 15.18 10.13 -25.19
N VAL A 528 14.07 10.86 -25.34
CA VAL A 528 13.13 10.67 -26.44
C VAL A 528 13.72 11.24 -27.74
N ARG A 529 14.40 12.41 -27.70
CA ARG A 529 15.10 12.97 -28.87
C ARG A 529 16.12 12.01 -29.45
N GLU A 530 16.95 11.43 -28.59
CA GLU A 530 17.98 10.46 -28.98
C GLU A 530 17.35 9.26 -29.68
N ARG A 531 16.28 8.72 -29.10
CA ARG A 531 15.56 7.60 -29.69
C ARG A 531 14.93 7.93 -31.05
N ILE A 532 14.38 9.13 -31.21
CA ILE A 532 13.85 9.59 -32.51
C ILE A 532 14.99 9.73 -33.53
N ALA A 533 16.13 10.30 -33.12
CA ALA A 533 17.29 10.49 -33.98
C ALA A 533 17.84 9.14 -34.47
N GLU A 534 17.95 8.14 -33.60
CA GLU A 534 18.31 6.76 -33.95
C GLU A 534 17.39 6.19 -35.04
N LEU A 535 16.07 6.31 -34.86
CA LEU A 535 15.08 5.80 -35.82
C LEU A 535 15.12 6.53 -37.17
N LEU A 536 15.53 7.80 -37.18
CA LEU A 536 15.70 8.59 -38.41
C LEU A 536 16.97 8.22 -39.18
N GLN A 537 17.99 7.64 -38.55
CA GLN A 537 19.21 7.20 -39.24
C GLN A 537 18.88 6.17 -40.33
N PRO A 538 19.55 6.21 -41.50
CA PRO A 538 19.41 5.17 -42.51
C PRO A 538 19.88 3.83 -41.92
N GLN A 539 19.02 2.80 -41.93
CA GLN A 539 19.48 1.45 -41.60
C GLN A 539 20.43 0.98 -42.72
N LEU A 540 21.66 0.59 -42.36
CA LEU A 540 22.53 -0.15 -43.25
C LEU A 540 21.84 -1.48 -43.58
N VAL A 541 21.55 -1.70 -44.85
CA VAL A 541 21.06 -3.00 -45.34
C VAL A 541 22.23 -3.99 -45.20
N GLU A 542 22.22 -4.85 -44.19
CA GLU A 542 23.03 -6.07 -44.27
C GLU A 542 22.44 -6.94 -45.38
N ALA A 543 23.24 -7.18 -46.42
CA ALA A 543 22.90 -8.11 -47.48
C ALA A 543 22.62 -9.49 -46.88
N PRO A 544 21.64 -10.25 -47.39
CA PRO A 544 21.35 -11.59 -46.90
C PRO A 544 22.61 -12.45 -47.02
N ARG A 545 23.06 -13.05 -45.90
CA ARG A 545 24.07 -14.11 -45.96
C ARG A 545 23.49 -15.28 -46.77
N PRO A 546 24.23 -15.85 -47.74
CA PRO A 546 23.78 -17.04 -48.43
C PRO A 546 23.68 -18.21 -47.43
N PRO A 547 22.81 -19.21 -47.71
CA PRO A 547 22.59 -20.32 -46.81
C PRO A 547 23.85 -21.20 -46.72
N GLU A 548 24.26 -21.55 -45.50
CA GLU A 548 25.14 -22.70 -45.20
C GLU A 548 24.32 -23.85 -44.62
#